data_AF-A0AAU2Q2A3-F1
#
_entry.id   AF-A0AAU2Q2A3-F1
#
_cell.length_a   1.000
_cell.length_b   1.000
_cell.length_c   1.000
_cell.angle_alpha   90.00
_cell.angle_beta   90.00
_cell.angle_gamma   90.00
#
_symmetry.space_group_name_H-M   'P 1'
#
loop_
_entity.id
_entity.type
_entity.pdbx_description
1 polymer ?
#
loop_
_entity_poly.entity_id
_entity_poly.type
_entity_poly.pdbx_seq_one_letter_code
_entity_poly.pdbx_strand_id
1 'polypeptide(L)'
;MKPRATMVALVPALLFAAVGCSSTNTPATGKAPDPKGSAGSSSAAPGAPAPSTAATGSAAPKTGGSRLERSALAQGDLAGYQISAQGKNPNAPDGQPQADKKACQPLADAMGDAPDPSARETVSRGIGSQKQIGLAVSASVSTYAESDAKALIARLKAAVAACGSGFSAKIEKQTGSYREVRAAAYRTSGDETVSWTMTAAAEGVSAQVHLVVVRKGDTVVRLTALNVAAAQQKAQVPQEVADKSLEKVQKAG
;
A
#
# COMPACT_ATOMS: atom_id res chain seq x y z
N MET A 1 28.32 -45.28 -19.72
CA MET A 1 27.01 -45.85 -20.09
C MET A 1 25.94 -44.84 -19.73
N LYS A 2 25.03 -44.55 -20.66
CA LYS A 2 24.03 -43.47 -20.59
C LYS A 2 22.67 -44.09 -20.86
N PRO A 3 21.65 -43.91 -20.01
CA PRO A 3 20.28 -44.08 -20.43
C PRO A 3 19.65 -42.72 -20.75
N ARG A 4 18.95 -42.72 -21.89
CA ARG A 4 18.18 -41.63 -22.48
C ARG A 4 16.76 -41.61 -21.90
N ALA A 5 16.24 -40.38 -21.78
CA ALA A 5 14.91 -39.89 -22.15
C ALA A 5 13.63 -40.64 -21.71
N THR A 6 12.69 -39.89 -21.11
CA THR A 6 11.43 -39.56 -21.82
C THR A 6 10.75 -38.33 -21.19
N MET A 7 10.48 -37.32 -22.01
CA MET A 7 9.59 -36.19 -21.73
C MET A 7 8.15 -36.64 -22.00
N VAL A 8 7.22 -36.33 -21.09
CA VAL A 8 5.78 -36.31 -21.39
C VAL A 8 5.26 -34.92 -20.98
N ALA A 9 4.88 -34.15 -21.98
CA ALA A 9 4.27 -32.83 -21.84
C ALA A 9 2.78 -33.00 -21.47
N LEU A 10 2.35 -32.36 -20.38
CA LEU A 10 0.96 -32.24 -19.99
C LEU A 10 0.49 -30.81 -20.28
N VAL A 11 -0.37 -30.68 -21.29
CA VAL A 11 -1.08 -29.45 -21.67
C VAL A 11 -2.39 -29.41 -20.88
N PRO A 12 -2.69 -28.34 -20.10
CA PRO A 12 -4.03 -28.14 -19.56
C PRO A 12 -4.90 -27.39 -20.58
N ALA A 13 -5.99 -28.04 -20.97
CA ALA A 13 -7.02 -27.49 -21.85
C ALA A 13 -7.82 -26.37 -21.16
N LEU A 14 -7.95 -25.24 -21.84
CA LEU A 14 -8.87 -24.15 -21.54
C LEU A 14 -10.31 -24.55 -21.90
N LEU A 15 -11.21 -24.57 -20.91
CA LEU A 15 -12.65 -24.66 -21.13
C LEU A 15 -13.28 -23.30 -20.82
N PHE A 16 -13.64 -22.58 -21.88
CA PHE A 16 -14.60 -21.49 -21.84
C PHE A 16 -16.01 -22.08 -21.74
N ALA A 17 -16.79 -21.66 -20.73
CA ALA A 17 -18.22 -21.91 -20.67
C ALA A 17 -18.97 -20.58 -20.83
N ALA A 18 -19.77 -20.53 -21.89
CA ALA A 18 -20.58 -19.42 -22.32
C ALA A 18 -21.85 -19.26 -21.47
N VAL A 19 -22.34 -18.02 -21.46
CA VAL A 19 -23.65 -17.59 -20.96
C VAL A 19 -24.76 -18.37 -21.66
N GLY A 20 -25.69 -18.92 -20.86
CA GLY A 20 -26.94 -19.50 -21.33
C GLY A 20 -28.13 -18.88 -20.57
N CYS A 21 -28.90 -18.06 -21.26
CA CYS A 21 -30.28 -17.74 -20.89
C CYS A 21 -31.21 -18.78 -21.54
N SER A 22 -32.06 -19.42 -20.75
CA SER A 22 -33.33 -19.97 -21.25
C SER A 22 -34.31 -20.26 -20.12
N SER A 23 -35.50 -19.66 -20.23
CA SER A 23 -36.67 -19.85 -19.38
C SER A 23 -37.75 -20.61 -20.14
N THR A 24 -38.50 -21.52 -19.48
CA THR A 24 -39.86 -21.96 -19.91
C THR A 24 -40.72 -22.57 -18.77
N ASN A 25 -41.86 -21.89 -18.48
CA ASN A 25 -43.27 -22.28 -18.11
C ASN A 25 -43.59 -23.55 -17.28
N THR A 26 -44.59 -23.65 -16.36
CA THR A 26 -46.01 -23.16 -16.28
C THR A 26 -46.66 -23.57 -14.90
N PRO A 27 -47.95 -23.33 -14.50
CA PRO A 27 -48.89 -22.16 -14.54
C PRO A 27 -49.67 -21.83 -13.20
N ALA A 28 -50.50 -20.76 -13.27
CA ALA A 28 -51.79 -20.44 -12.57
C ALA A 28 -51.71 -19.59 -11.28
N THR A 29 -52.46 -18.49 -11.05
CA THR A 29 -53.79 -18.00 -11.49
C THR A 29 -53.90 -16.45 -11.37
N GLY A 30 -54.76 -15.80 -12.17
CA GLY A 30 -55.54 -14.62 -11.70
C GLY A 30 -55.41 -13.25 -12.40
N LYS A 31 -56.33 -13.02 -13.37
CA LYS A 31 -57.03 -11.75 -13.73
C LYS A 31 -56.35 -10.68 -14.65
N ALA A 32 -57.02 -10.44 -15.79
CA ALA A 32 -56.76 -9.46 -16.87
C ALA A 32 -57.46 -8.09 -16.56
N PRO A 33 -57.40 -6.98 -17.37
CA PRO A 33 -57.25 -6.92 -18.86
C PRO A 33 -56.37 -5.80 -19.51
N ASP A 34 -55.78 -6.15 -20.68
CA ASP A 34 -55.68 -5.49 -22.04
C ASP A 34 -55.79 -3.95 -22.28
N PRO A 35 -55.53 -3.41 -23.51
CA PRO A 35 -54.58 -3.78 -24.60
C PRO A 35 -53.94 -2.57 -25.35
N LYS A 36 -52.82 -2.76 -26.08
CA LYS A 36 -52.43 -2.08 -27.36
C LYS A 36 -50.96 -2.41 -27.65
N GLY A 37 -50.49 -2.86 -28.82
CA GLY A 37 -51.08 -3.15 -30.12
C GLY A 37 -49.92 -3.53 -31.07
N SER A 38 -50.21 -4.43 -32.03
CA SER A 38 -49.58 -4.69 -33.34
C SER A 38 -48.06 -4.58 -33.51
N ALA A 39 -47.34 -5.68 -33.77
CA ALA A 39 -47.22 -6.41 -35.05
C ALA A 39 -46.35 -5.70 -36.11
N GLY A 40 -45.38 -6.42 -36.67
CA GLY A 40 -44.67 -6.01 -37.88
C GLY A 40 -43.30 -6.64 -38.06
N SER A 41 -43.25 -7.82 -38.69
CA SER A 41 -42.03 -8.47 -39.18
C SER A 41 -41.38 -7.73 -40.36
N SER A 42 -40.08 -8.01 -40.53
CA SER A 42 -39.42 -8.35 -41.81
C SER A 42 -38.29 -7.44 -42.30
N SER A 43 -37.13 -8.09 -42.43
CA SER A 43 -36.22 -8.07 -43.59
C SER A 43 -35.24 -6.92 -43.83
N ALA A 44 -33.97 -7.33 -43.75
CA ALA A 44 -32.94 -7.22 -44.80
C ALA A 44 -31.84 -6.13 -44.72
N ALA A 45 -30.62 -6.68 -44.73
CA ALA A 45 -29.43 -6.27 -45.47
C ALA A 45 -28.32 -5.49 -44.72
N PRO A 46 -27.03 -5.75 -45.08
CA PRO A 46 -25.87 -5.61 -44.21
C PRO A 46 -25.07 -4.33 -44.48
N GLY A 47 -24.49 -3.72 -43.46
CA GLY A 47 -23.67 -2.52 -43.60
C GLY A 47 -22.66 -2.32 -42.47
N ALA A 48 -21.39 -2.44 -42.84
CA ALA A 48 -20.16 -1.84 -42.30
C ALA A 48 -19.86 -1.89 -40.77
N PRO A 49 -18.61 -2.23 -40.38
CA PRO A 49 -18.22 -2.26 -38.98
C PRO A 49 -18.04 -0.82 -38.44
N ALA A 50 -18.83 -0.48 -37.42
CA ALA A 50 -18.59 0.70 -36.60
C ALA A 50 -17.33 0.47 -35.72
N PRO A 51 -16.43 1.46 -35.60
CA PRO A 51 -15.30 1.33 -34.70
C PRO A 51 -15.80 1.34 -33.24
N SER A 52 -15.57 0.23 -32.53
CA SER A 52 -15.67 0.19 -31.08
C SER A 52 -14.72 1.21 -30.50
N THR A 53 -15.24 2.35 -30.08
CA THR A 53 -14.63 3.18 -29.04
C THR A 53 -14.60 2.34 -27.77
N ALA A 54 -13.52 1.56 -27.62
CA ALA A 54 -13.13 1.01 -26.35
C ALA A 54 -12.99 2.20 -25.40
N ALA A 55 -13.87 2.25 -24.40
CA ALA A 55 -13.75 3.14 -23.27
C ALA A 55 -12.50 2.73 -22.47
N THR A 56 -11.33 3.17 -22.92
CA THR A 56 -10.15 3.32 -22.08
C THR A 56 -10.39 4.52 -21.17
N GLY A 57 -11.22 4.31 -20.15
CA GLY A 57 -11.27 5.15 -18.96
C GLY A 57 -10.00 4.98 -18.15
N SER A 58 -8.83 5.29 -18.73
CA SER A 58 -7.67 5.66 -17.94
C SER A 58 -7.96 7.06 -17.43
N ALA A 59 -8.65 7.12 -16.29
CA ALA A 59 -8.89 8.38 -15.60
C ALA A 59 -7.53 8.97 -15.26
N ALA A 60 -7.11 9.97 -16.03
CA ALA A 60 -6.03 10.86 -15.66
C ALA A 60 -6.29 11.36 -14.23
N PRO A 61 -5.27 11.45 -13.35
CA PRO A 61 -5.49 11.91 -11.99
C PRO A 61 -6.05 13.32 -12.06
N LYS A 62 -7.28 13.50 -11.55
CA LYS A 62 -7.89 14.82 -11.40
C LYS A 62 -6.91 15.70 -10.63
N THR A 63 -6.42 16.73 -11.29
CA THR A 63 -5.54 17.75 -10.72
C THR A 63 -6.36 18.54 -9.70
N GLY A 64 -6.39 18.09 -8.43
CA GLY A 64 -7.25 18.72 -7.41
C GLY A 64 -7.41 17.97 -6.08
N GLY A 65 -6.37 17.28 -5.60
CA GLY A 65 -6.40 16.67 -4.27
C GLY A 65 -6.28 17.70 -3.12
N SER A 66 -6.61 17.30 -1.89
CA SER A 66 -6.36 18.09 -0.67
C SER A 66 -4.88 18.50 -0.57
N ARG A 67 -4.55 19.47 0.28
CA ARG A 67 -3.13 19.84 0.53
C ARG A 67 -2.29 18.61 0.89
N LEU A 68 -2.85 17.71 1.69
CA LEU A 68 -2.19 16.46 2.06
C LEU A 68 -1.99 15.53 0.87
N GLU A 69 -3.00 15.35 0.01
CA GLU A 69 -2.89 14.53 -1.20
C GLU A 69 -1.82 15.07 -2.17
N ARG A 70 -1.71 16.39 -2.31
CA ARG A 70 -0.65 17.03 -3.10
C ARG A 70 0.76 16.85 -2.50
N SER A 71 0.85 16.62 -1.19
CA SER A 71 2.09 16.34 -0.47
C SER A 71 2.57 14.90 -0.65
N ALA A 72 1.67 13.97 -1.01
CA ALA A 72 2.03 12.58 -1.28
C ALA A 72 2.76 12.43 -2.62
N LEU A 73 3.66 11.46 -2.70
CA LEU A 73 4.25 11.04 -3.96
C LEU A 73 3.18 10.54 -4.93
N ALA A 74 3.36 10.85 -6.21
CA ALA A 74 2.52 10.41 -7.31
C ALA A 74 3.38 9.72 -8.38
N GLN A 75 2.74 8.90 -9.22
CA GLN A 75 3.42 8.28 -10.36
C GLN A 75 4.09 9.36 -11.23
N GLY A 76 5.37 9.14 -11.55
CA GLY A 76 6.19 10.09 -12.31
C GLY A 76 7.02 11.06 -11.45
N ASP A 77 6.78 11.16 -10.14
CA ASP A 77 7.60 12.01 -9.25
C ASP A 77 9.05 11.48 -9.09
N LEU A 78 9.26 10.18 -9.27
CA LEU A 78 10.53 9.49 -9.08
C LEU A 78 10.87 8.58 -10.26
N ALA A 79 11.99 8.87 -10.93
CA ALA A 79 12.44 8.05 -12.06
C ALA A 79 12.99 6.68 -11.58
N GLY A 80 12.51 5.61 -12.22
CA GLY A 80 12.89 4.23 -11.88
C GLY A 80 12.14 3.66 -10.66
N TYR A 81 11.00 4.24 -10.33
CA TYR A 81 10.10 3.76 -9.28
C TYR A 81 8.68 3.67 -9.80
N GLN A 82 7.96 2.65 -9.35
CA GLN A 82 6.51 2.56 -9.51
C GLN A 82 5.82 2.99 -8.22
N ILE A 83 4.86 3.90 -8.33
CA ILE A 83 4.16 4.50 -7.19
C ILE A 83 2.68 4.14 -7.28
N SER A 84 2.16 3.48 -6.26
CA SER A 84 0.76 3.12 -6.13
C SER A 84 0.10 3.90 -4.99
N ALA A 85 -1.23 4.07 -5.08
CA ALA A 85 -2.04 4.56 -3.96
C ALA A 85 -2.11 3.55 -2.79
N GLN A 86 -1.66 2.32 -3.01
CA GLN A 86 -1.63 1.25 -2.01
C GLN A 86 -0.32 1.34 -1.21
N GLY A 87 -0.28 2.20 -0.20
CA GLY A 87 0.86 2.29 0.72
C GLY A 87 0.87 1.26 1.85
N LYS A 88 -0.28 0.63 2.10
CA LYS A 88 -0.45 -0.45 3.07
C LYS A 88 -0.27 -1.80 2.38
N ASN A 89 0.39 -2.75 3.05
CA ASN A 89 0.33 -4.15 2.67
C ASN A 89 -1.12 -4.66 2.81
N PRO A 90 -1.78 -5.14 1.74
CA PRO A 90 -3.18 -5.58 1.82
C PRO A 90 -3.40 -6.77 2.77
N ASN A 91 -2.35 -7.49 3.13
CA ASN A 91 -2.40 -8.60 4.08
C ASN A 91 -2.10 -8.17 5.52
N ALA A 92 -1.75 -6.89 5.76
CA ALA A 92 -1.50 -6.39 7.11
C ALA A 92 -2.83 -6.14 7.84
N PRO A 93 -2.93 -6.46 9.14
CA PRO A 93 -4.15 -6.25 9.92
C PRO A 93 -4.50 -4.77 10.01
N ASP A 94 -5.79 -4.45 10.17
CA ASP A 94 -6.23 -3.09 10.40
C ASP A 94 -6.00 -2.67 11.87
N GLY A 95 -5.72 -1.39 12.07
CA GLY A 95 -5.69 -0.77 13.40
C GLY A 95 -4.29 -0.49 13.96
N GLN A 96 -4.24 -0.21 15.26
CA GLN A 96 -3.01 0.13 15.98
C GLN A 96 -2.51 -1.08 16.78
N PRO A 97 -1.25 -1.48 16.68
CA PRO A 97 -0.69 -2.56 17.50
C PRO A 97 -0.44 -2.09 18.94
N GLN A 98 -0.68 -2.95 19.93
CA GLN A 98 -0.37 -2.71 21.35
C GLN A 98 0.94 -3.40 21.72
N ALA A 99 1.94 -2.62 22.16
CA ALA A 99 3.21 -3.15 22.63
C ALA A 99 3.09 -3.76 24.04
N ASP A 100 3.84 -4.83 24.29
CA ASP A 100 4.00 -5.44 25.62
C ASP A 100 4.70 -4.50 26.63
N LYS A 101 5.48 -3.54 26.10
CA LYS A 101 6.20 -2.53 26.86
C LYS A 101 5.71 -1.14 26.48
N LYS A 102 5.20 -0.38 27.45
CA LYS A 102 4.73 0.99 27.25
C LYS A 102 5.77 1.91 26.58
N ALA A 103 7.04 1.77 26.95
CA ALA A 103 8.13 2.55 26.36
C ALA A 103 8.34 2.27 24.85
N CYS A 104 7.91 1.12 24.36
CA CYS A 104 8.05 0.70 22.96
C CYS A 104 6.78 0.94 22.13
N GLN A 105 5.69 1.39 22.76
CA GLN A 105 4.44 1.70 22.09
C GLN A 105 4.63 2.64 20.88
N PRO A 106 5.44 3.72 20.93
CA PRO A 106 5.65 4.57 19.76
C PRO A 106 6.25 3.84 18.55
N LEU A 107 7.10 2.83 18.78
CA LEU A 107 7.67 2.04 17.68
C LEU A 107 6.67 1.03 17.12
N ALA A 108 5.82 0.45 17.98
CA ALA A 108 4.71 -0.37 17.53
C ALA A 108 3.76 0.48 16.68
N ASP A 109 3.40 1.67 17.17
CA ASP A 109 2.48 2.58 16.49
C ASP A 109 2.97 2.91 15.07
N ALA A 110 4.26 3.22 14.92
CA ALA A 110 4.87 3.52 13.63
C ALA A 110 4.77 2.39 12.58
N MET A 111 4.54 1.15 13.01
CA MET A 111 4.34 -0.02 12.15
C MET A 111 2.87 -0.25 11.75
N GLY A 112 1.93 0.43 12.42
CA GLY A 112 0.50 0.35 12.10
C GLY A 112 0.10 1.19 10.88
N ASP A 113 -1.20 1.24 10.61
CA ASP A 113 -1.76 1.99 9.47
C ASP A 113 -1.53 3.49 9.63
N ALA A 114 -1.98 4.02 10.76
CA ALA A 114 -1.65 5.37 11.20
C ALA A 114 -0.26 5.38 11.86
N PRO A 115 0.55 6.44 11.64
CA PRO A 115 1.87 6.58 12.27
C PRO A 115 1.80 6.60 13.80
N ASP A 116 0.76 7.22 14.36
CA ASP A 116 0.38 7.19 15.78
C ASP A 116 -1.03 7.78 15.98
N PRO A 117 -1.64 7.64 17.17
CA PRO A 117 -3.00 8.11 17.43
C PRO A 117 -3.24 9.62 17.34
N SER A 118 -2.19 10.45 17.33
CA SER A 118 -2.32 11.92 17.25
C SER A 118 -2.39 12.47 15.81
N ALA A 119 -2.17 11.63 14.80
CA ALA A 119 -2.28 12.03 13.41
C ALA A 119 -3.73 12.39 13.05
N ARG A 120 -3.92 13.56 12.42
CA ARG A 120 -5.26 14.05 12.04
C ARG A 120 -5.71 13.45 10.71
N GLU A 121 -4.82 13.52 9.73
CA GLU A 121 -5.02 12.94 8.41
C GLU A 121 -3.73 12.25 7.99
N THR A 122 -3.84 11.16 7.21
CA THR A 122 -2.70 10.43 6.68
C THR A 122 -2.98 10.00 5.25
N VAL A 123 -2.00 10.19 4.38
CA VAL A 123 -1.99 9.65 3.02
C VAL A 123 -0.78 8.74 2.86
N SER A 124 -0.98 7.56 2.28
CA SER A 124 0.08 6.56 2.11
C SER A 124 0.26 6.17 0.64
N ARG A 125 1.49 5.78 0.28
CA ARG A 125 1.91 5.36 -1.06
C ARG A 125 2.82 4.15 -0.98
N GLY A 126 2.63 3.23 -1.92
CA GLY A 126 3.53 2.09 -2.12
C GLY A 126 4.52 2.44 -3.20
N ILE A 127 5.81 2.21 -2.97
CA ILE A 127 6.88 2.59 -3.88
C ILE A 127 7.73 1.36 -4.14
N GLY A 128 7.66 0.83 -5.37
CA GLY A 128 8.49 -0.28 -5.82
C GLY A 128 9.69 0.23 -6.61
N SER A 129 10.91 -0.18 -6.25
CA SER A 129 12.09 0.14 -7.05
C SER A 129 12.16 -0.72 -8.30
N GLN A 130 12.40 -0.10 -9.46
CA GLN A 130 12.70 -0.81 -10.71
C GLN A 130 14.20 -1.11 -10.86
N LYS A 131 15.04 -0.46 -10.04
CA LYS A 131 16.51 -0.60 -10.06
C LYS A 131 16.99 -1.67 -9.09
N GLN A 132 16.30 -1.82 -7.96
CA GLN A 132 16.60 -2.81 -6.94
C GLN A 132 15.42 -3.76 -6.77
N ILE A 133 15.56 -4.97 -7.32
CA ILE A 133 14.52 -6.00 -7.28
C ILE A 133 14.12 -6.29 -5.82
N GLY A 134 12.82 -6.26 -5.57
CA GLY A 134 12.24 -6.56 -4.26
C GLY A 134 12.28 -5.41 -3.26
N LEU A 135 13.00 -4.31 -3.52
CA LEU A 135 12.93 -3.15 -2.63
C LEU A 135 11.55 -2.48 -2.73
N ALA A 136 10.84 -2.49 -1.61
CA ALA A 136 9.57 -1.80 -1.43
C ALA A 136 9.71 -0.75 -0.32
N VAL A 137 9.15 0.44 -0.57
CA VAL A 137 9.04 1.51 0.42
C VAL A 137 7.57 1.88 0.59
N SER A 138 7.07 1.84 1.81
CA SER A 138 5.83 2.51 2.17
C SER A 138 6.16 3.94 2.60
N ALA A 139 5.55 4.92 1.94
CA ALA A 139 5.68 6.33 2.29
C ALA A 139 4.35 6.87 2.77
N SER A 140 4.34 7.54 3.91
CA SER A 140 3.18 8.22 4.44
C SER A 140 3.48 9.67 4.76
N VAL A 141 2.50 10.53 4.53
CA VAL A 141 2.51 11.94 4.95
C VAL A 141 1.31 12.14 5.85
N SER A 142 1.54 12.74 7.01
CA SER A 142 0.51 12.92 8.03
C SER A 142 0.54 14.32 8.62
N THR A 143 -0.64 14.87 8.94
CA THR A 143 -0.79 16.20 9.54
C THR A 143 -1.08 16.10 11.04
N TYR A 144 -0.60 17.10 11.79
CA TYR A 144 -0.69 17.15 13.26
C TYR A 144 -0.97 18.57 13.75
N ALA A 145 -1.20 18.72 15.06
CA ALA A 145 -0.77 19.96 15.71
C ALA A 145 0.77 19.99 15.74
N GLU A 146 1.39 21.17 15.61
CA GLU A 146 2.86 21.26 15.63
C GLU A 146 3.48 20.71 16.91
N SER A 147 2.83 20.91 18.06
CA SER A 147 3.24 20.33 19.34
C SER A 147 3.25 18.80 19.32
N ASP A 148 2.24 18.19 18.70
CA ASP A 148 2.10 16.74 18.63
C ASP A 148 3.13 16.12 17.68
N ALA A 149 3.43 16.80 16.56
CA ALA A 149 4.50 16.40 15.66
C ALA A 149 5.87 16.41 16.35
N LYS A 150 6.19 17.46 17.12
CA LYS A 150 7.44 17.52 17.93
C LYS A 150 7.47 16.41 18.98
N ALA A 151 6.36 16.21 19.69
CA ALA A 151 6.23 15.18 20.71
C ALA A 151 6.38 13.77 20.11
N LEU A 152 5.86 13.52 18.91
CA LEU A 152 6.04 12.25 18.20
C LEU A 152 7.52 11.94 17.97
N ILE A 153 8.28 12.87 17.38
CA ILE A 153 9.72 12.66 17.12
C ILE A 153 10.49 12.41 18.43
N ALA A 154 10.19 13.17 19.48
CA ALA A 154 10.80 12.96 20.80
C ALA A 154 10.49 11.58 21.38
N ARG A 155 9.22 11.14 21.34
CA ARG A 155 8.78 9.82 21.81
C ARG A 155 9.44 8.69 21.03
N LEU A 156 9.55 8.82 19.70
CA LEU A 156 10.22 7.84 18.85
C LEU A 156 11.71 7.74 19.18
N LYS A 157 12.43 8.86 19.33
CA LYS A 157 13.85 8.87 19.74
C LYS A 157 14.05 8.15 21.08
N ALA A 158 13.20 8.46 22.07
CA ALA A 158 13.26 7.82 23.38
C ALA A 158 12.98 6.30 23.28
N ALA A 159 11.98 5.90 22.48
CA ALA A 159 11.64 4.50 22.30
C ALA A 159 12.76 3.72 21.57
N VAL A 160 13.39 4.30 20.54
CA VAL A 160 14.56 3.68 19.87
C VAL A 160 15.70 3.43 20.88
N ALA A 161 15.94 4.36 21.79
CA ALA A 161 16.96 4.21 22.83
C ALA A 161 16.59 3.13 23.87
N ALA A 162 15.31 3.05 24.26
CA ALA A 162 14.84 2.14 25.32
C ALA A 162 14.61 0.70 24.84
N CYS A 163 14.28 0.50 23.56
CA CYS A 163 13.74 -0.77 23.05
C CYS A 163 14.76 -1.60 22.27
N GLY A 164 16.06 -1.36 22.46
CA GLY A 164 17.14 -2.04 21.74
C GLY A 164 17.20 -3.57 21.93
N SER A 165 16.65 -4.08 23.04
CA SER A 165 16.47 -5.51 23.31
C SER A 165 15.28 -6.13 22.55
N GLY A 166 14.46 -5.31 21.88
CA GLY A 166 13.22 -5.71 21.27
C GLY A 166 12.01 -5.70 22.21
N PHE A 167 10.84 -5.89 21.61
CA PHE A 167 9.52 -5.89 22.23
C PHE A 167 8.56 -6.74 21.38
N SER A 168 7.42 -7.12 21.96
CA SER A 168 6.32 -7.74 21.22
C SER A 168 5.19 -6.74 21.05
N ALA A 169 4.42 -6.86 19.98
CA ALA A 169 3.16 -6.13 19.87
C ALA A 169 2.06 -7.03 19.31
N LYS A 170 0.84 -6.73 19.73
CA LYS A 170 -0.35 -7.45 19.32
C LYS A 170 -1.26 -6.52 18.54
N ILE A 171 -1.81 -7.00 17.42
CA ILE A 171 -2.87 -6.33 16.70
C ILE A 171 -3.98 -7.36 16.50
N GLU A 172 -5.17 -7.07 17.03
CA GLU A 172 -6.28 -8.02 17.12
C GLU A 172 -5.86 -9.37 17.73
N LYS A 173 -5.83 -10.45 16.94
CA LYS A 173 -5.42 -11.81 17.37
C LYS A 173 -3.99 -12.15 16.98
N GLN A 174 -3.32 -11.31 16.20
CA GLN A 174 -1.98 -11.55 15.70
C GLN A 174 -0.94 -10.90 16.61
N THR A 175 0.11 -11.65 16.93
CA THR A 175 1.24 -11.16 17.73
C THR A 175 2.48 -11.16 16.87
N GLY A 176 3.15 -10.02 16.81
CA GLY A 176 4.46 -9.84 16.20
C GLY A 176 5.54 -9.58 17.26
N SER A 177 6.78 -9.86 16.90
CA SER A 177 7.96 -9.48 17.67
C SER A 177 8.84 -8.54 16.84
N TYR A 178 9.40 -7.54 17.50
CA TYR A 178 10.31 -6.58 16.91
C TYR A 178 11.63 -6.66 17.66
N ARG A 179 12.70 -7.03 16.96
CA ARG A 179 14.01 -7.34 17.53
C ARG A 179 15.06 -6.43 16.92
N GLU A 180 16.22 -6.38 17.56
CA GLU A 180 17.39 -5.64 17.05
C GLU A 180 17.06 -4.19 16.69
N VAL A 181 16.27 -3.51 17.52
CA VAL A 181 16.00 -2.08 17.33
C VAL A 181 17.32 -1.33 17.48
N ARG A 182 17.75 -0.64 16.42
CA ARG A 182 19.03 0.06 16.36
C ARG A 182 18.82 1.41 15.69
N ALA A 183 19.23 2.48 16.34
CA ALA A 183 19.28 3.79 15.70
C ALA A 183 20.13 3.72 14.43
N ALA A 184 19.68 4.42 13.39
CA ALA A 184 20.38 4.54 12.12
C ALA A 184 20.57 6.02 11.80
N ALA A 185 21.78 6.40 11.39
CA ALA A 185 22.04 7.75 10.93
C ALA A 185 21.36 7.94 9.56
N TYR A 186 20.60 9.03 9.42
CA TYR A 186 19.93 9.37 8.17
C TYR A 186 19.88 10.90 8.03
N ARG A 187 20.40 11.42 6.92
CA ARG A 187 20.40 12.86 6.64
C ARG A 187 19.15 13.24 5.84
N THR A 188 18.61 14.42 6.13
CA THR A 188 17.36 14.93 5.53
C THR A 188 17.33 16.45 5.56
N SER A 189 16.48 17.05 4.74
CA SER A 189 16.16 18.49 4.77
C SER A 189 14.97 18.88 5.67
N GLY A 190 14.49 17.96 6.51
CA GLY A 190 13.44 18.23 7.50
C GLY A 190 13.98 18.88 8.77
N ASP A 191 13.07 19.38 9.61
CA ASP A 191 13.41 20.07 10.87
C ASP A 191 14.02 19.10 11.88
N GLU A 192 13.45 17.89 11.96
CA GLU A 192 13.91 16.83 12.85
C GLU A 192 13.70 15.47 12.21
N THR A 193 14.62 14.54 12.50
CA THR A 193 14.56 13.17 11.99
C THR A 193 14.88 12.16 13.09
N VAL A 194 14.24 11.01 13.01
CA VAL A 194 14.60 9.79 13.73
C VAL A 194 14.53 8.62 12.76
N SER A 195 15.55 7.76 12.80
CA SER A 195 15.68 6.63 11.91
C SER A 195 16.24 5.44 12.67
N TRP A 196 15.76 4.25 12.34
CA TRP A 196 16.18 3.03 12.97
C TRP A 196 15.93 1.80 12.09
N THR A 197 16.72 0.76 12.32
CA THR A 197 16.49 -0.57 11.76
C THR A 197 15.94 -1.50 12.83
N MET A 198 15.20 -2.51 12.40
CA MET A 198 14.75 -3.61 13.25
C MET A 198 14.48 -4.88 12.42
N THR A 199 14.36 -6.01 13.11
CA THR A 199 13.75 -7.22 12.55
C THR A 199 12.31 -7.31 13.02
N ALA A 200 11.35 -7.25 12.10
CA ALA A 200 9.94 -7.52 12.41
C ALA A 200 9.64 -8.99 12.11
N ALA A 201 8.91 -9.68 12.98
CA ALA A 201 8.55 -11.08 12.78
C ALA A 201 7.13 -11.38 13.25
N ALA A 202 6.34 -12.06 12.43
CA ALA A 202 4.98 -12.52 12.73
C ALA A 202 4.71 -13.81 11.95
N GLU A 203 3.93 -14.73 12.53
CA GLU A 203 3.47 -15.96 11.85
C GLU A 203 4.58 -16.80 11.20
N GLY A 204 5.76 -16.86 11.84
CA GLY A 204 6.91 -17.63 11.35
C GLY A 204 7.69 -16.96 10.21
N VAL A 205 7.28 -15.76 9.77
CA VAL A 205 7.99 -14.94 8.78
C VAL A 205 8.67 -13.77 9.49
N SER A 206 9.88 -13.43 9.07
CA SER A 206 10.54 -12.19 9.52
C SER A 206 11.05 -11.37 8.35
N ALA A 207 11.25 -10.07 8.59
CA ALA A 207 11.80 -9.14 7.64
C ALA A 207 12.71 -8.10 8.33
N GLN A 208 13.80 -7.74 7.66
CA GLN A 208 14.58 -6.56 7.99
C GLN A 208 13.85 -5.31 7.50
N VAL A 209 13.64 -4.37 8.42
CA VAL A 209 12.94 -3.12 8.15
C VAL A 209 13.84 -1.94 8.52
N HIS A 210 13.82 -0.90 7.68
CA HIS A 210 14.41 0.39 7.97
C HIS A 210 13.31 1.46 7.95
N LEU A 211 13.16 2.18 9.06
CA LEU A 211 12.24 3.30 9.17
C LEU A 211 13.01 4.62 9.21
N VAL A 212 12.44 5.62 8.55
CA VAL A 212 12.86 7.02 8.60
C VAL A 212 11.61 7.86 8.83
N VAL A 213 11.60 8.62 9.93
CA VAL A 213 10.50 9.53 10.27
C VAL A 213 11.06 10.94 10.37
N VAL A 214 10.48 11.85 9.59
CA VAL A 214 10.95 13.22 9.42
C VAL A 214 9.82 14.19 9.69
N ARG A 215 10.04 15.17 10.56
CA ARG A 215 9.12 16.28 10.79
C ARG A 215 9.52 17.49 9.96
N LYS A 216 8.52 18.17 9.37
CA LYS A 216 8.64 19.47 8.71
C LYS A 216 7.42 20.31 9.08
N GLY A 217 7.61 21.31 9.94
CA GLY A 217 6.51 22.04 10.57
C GLY A 217 5.57 21.11 11.34
N ASP A 218 4.29 21.15 10.97
CA ASP A 218 3.18 20.35 11.49
C ASP A 218 2.95 19.02 10.75
N THR A 219 3.81 18.72 9.76
CA THR A 219 3.68 17.56 8.89
C THR A 219 4.80 16.57 9.18
N VAL A 220 4.47 15.27 9.18
CA VAL A 220 5.44 14.19 9.36
C VAL A 220 5.42 13.26 8.15
N VAL A 221 6.61 12.98 7.63
CA VAL A 221 6.85 11.97 6.60
C VAL A 221 7.40 10.71 7.29
N ARG A 222 6.75 9.57 7.11
CA ARG A 222 7.22 8.26 7.57
C ARG A 222 7.47 7.36 6.37
N LEU A 223 8.70 6.86 6.26
CA LEU A 223 9.18 5.98 5.20
C LEU A 223 9.61 4.66 5.82
N THR A 224 9.11 3.56 5.29
CA THR A 224 9.42 2.21 5.77
C THR A 224 9.90 1.37 4.59
N ALA A 225 11.15 0.94 4.61
CA ALA A 225 11.75 0.12 3.57
C ALA A 225 11.95 -1.33 4.03
N LEU A 226 11.64 -2.27 3.14
CA LEU A 226 11.90 -3.71 3.29
C LEU A 226 12.19 -4.34 1.91
N ASN A 227 12.74 -5.55 1.90
CA ASN A 227 12.91 -6.32 0.66
C ASN A 227 11.87 -7.45 0.59
N VAL A 228 10.87 -7.33 -0.28
CA VAL A 228 9.81 -8.36 -0.42
C VAL A 228 10.30 -9.64 -1.10
N ALA A 229 11.37 -9.58 -1.89
CA ALA A 229 11.94 -10.74 -2.58
C ALA A 229 12.97 -11.49 -1.72
N ALA A 230 13.57 -10.81 -0.75
CA ALA A 230 14.57 -11.36 0.16
C ALA A 230 14.44 -10.71 1.55
N ALA A 231 13.41 -11.09 2.31
CA ALA A 231 13.00 -10.42 3.55
C ALA A 231 14.11 -10.27 4.61
N GLN A 232 15.07 -11.20 4.67
CA GLN A 232 16.19 -11.13 5.61
C GLN A 232 17.30 -10.16 5.17
N GLN A 233 17.31 -9.72 3.91
CA GLN A 233 18.29 -8.76 3.43
C GLN A 233 17.97 -7.37 3.96
N LYS A 234 19.01 -6.66 4.42
CA LYS A 234 18.89 -5.28 4.87
C LYS A 234 18.44 -4.40 3.71
N ALA A 235 17.22 -3.88 3.81
CA ALA A 235 16.74 -2.80 2.96
C ALA A 235 17.06 -1.46 3.62
N GLN A 236 17.25 -0.42 2.81
CA GLN A 236 17.34 0.95 3.29
C GLN A 236 16.37 1.83 2.52
N VAL A 237 15.81 2.84 3.18
CA VAL A 237 15.07 3.91 2.51
C VAL A 237 16.03 4.67 1.60
N PRO A 238 15.84 4.67 0.27
CA PRO A 238 16.70 5.42 -0.64
C PRO A 238 16.62 6.92 -0.38
N GLN A 239 17.76 7.62 -0.46
CA GLN A 239 17.84 9.06 -0.20
C GLN A 239 16.92 9.84 -1.15
N GLU A 240 16.87 9.47 -2.43
CA GLU A 240 16.04 10.14 -3.41
C GLU A 240 14.54 10.05 -3.11
N VAL A 241 14.09 8.96 -2.46
CA VAL A 241 12.69 8.80 -2.04
C VAL A 241 12.38 9.75 -0.89
N ALA A 242 13.29 9.86 0.08
CA ALA A 242 13.13 10.75 1.22
C ALA A 242 13.17 12.22 0.79
N ASP A 243 14.15 12.60 -0.03
CA ASP A 243 14.30 13.95 -0.54
C ASP A 243 13.07 14.40 -1.33
N LYS A 244 12.57 13.54 -2.23
CA LYS A 244 11.38 13.88 -3.02
C LYS A 244 10.12 13.99 -2.17
N SER A 245 9.97 13.13 -1.16
CA SER A 245 8.84 13.21 -0.23
C SER A 245 8.85 14.55 0.52
N LEU A 246 10.01 15.00 0.99
CA LEU A 246 10.16 16.28 1.70
C LEU A 246 10.01 17.50 0.80
N GLU A 247 10.44 17.40 -0.46
CA GLU A 247 10.21 18.43 -1.49
C GLU A 247 8.70 18.60 -1.73
N LYS A 248 7.94 17.50 -1.82
CA LYS A 248 6.49 17.52 -2.03
C LYS A 248 5.74 18.14 -0.86
N VAL A 249 6.10 17.77 0.38
CA VAL A 249 5.56 18.41 1.59
C VAL A 249 5.84 19.91 1.59
N GLN A 250 7.05 20.33 1.23
CA GLN A 250 7.38 21.76 1.18
C GLN A 250 6.59 22.53 0.13
N LYS A 251 6.34 21.93 -1.04
CA LYS A 251 5.62 22.58 -2.15
C LYS A 251 4.11 22.65 -1.92
N ALA A 252 3.56 21.72 -1.17
CA ALA A 252 2.16 21.77 -0.74
C ALA A 252 1.96 22.70 0.47
N GLY A 253 3.04 22.90 1.23
CA GLY A 253 3.32 23.91 2.25
C GLY A 253 2.55 25.20 2.11
#